data_AF-A0A4Q5QQF2-F1
#
_entry.id   AF-A0A4Q5QQF2-F1
#
_cell.length_a   1.000
_cell.length_b   1.000
_cell.length_c   1.000
_cell.angle_alpha   90.00
_cell.angle_beta   90.00
_cell.angle_gamma   90.00
#
_symmetry.space_group_name_H-M   'P 1'
#
loop_
_entity.id
_entity.type
_entity.pdbx_description
1 polymer ?
#
loop_
_entity_poly.entity_id
_entity_poly.type
_entity_poly.pdbx_seq_one_letter_code
_entity_poly.pdbx_strand_id
1 'polypeptide(L)'
;AQSGGLAGLVGLIALLSVSIGLLNLFPVPLLDGGHLLFYAFEAVRGRPLSERAQEIGFRIGLALVLFLMLFAAWNDILNLGASWGARGT
;
A
#
# COMPACT_ATOMS: atom_id res chain seq x y z
N ALA A 1 14.73 23.86 25.39
CA ALA A 1 14.82 22.39 25.16
C ALA A 1 13.41 21.89 24.86
N GLN A 2 13.22 21.15 23.76
CA GLN A 2 11.91 20.66 23.29
C GLN A 2 11.31 19.73 24.35
N SER A 3 10.39 20.22 25.17
CA SER A 3 9.71 19.50 26.26
C SER A 3 8.67 18.47 25.79
N GLY A 4 8.80 18.02 24.54
CA GLY A 4 7.95 17.00 23.90
C GLY A 4 8.74 15.84 23.32
N GLY A 5 10.00 15.61 23.71
CA GLY A 5 10.85 14.56 23.09
C GLY A 5 10.22 13.17 23.09
N LEU A 6 9.92 12.60 24.27
CA LEU A 6 9.30 11.27 24.36
C LEU A 6 7.81 11.27 23.99
N ALA A 7 7.05 12.26 24.44
CA ALA A 7 5.62 12.36 24.14
C ALA A 7 5.34 12.54 22.64
N GLY A 8 6.16 13.36 21.96
CA GLY A 8 6.11 13.55 20.52
C GLY A 8 6.55 12.33 19.74
N LEU A 9 7.56 11.59 20.21
CA LEU A 9 7.95 10.30 19.63
C LEU A 9 6.83 9.25 19.75
N VAL A 10 6.19 9.15 20.92
CA VAL A 10 5.03 8.25 21.11
C VAL A 10 3.88 8.66 20.19
N GLY A 11 3.60 9.95 20.05
CA GLY A 11 2.59 10.45 19.12
C GLY A 11 2.92 10.13 17.65
N LEU A 12 4.18 10.27 17.24
CA LEU A 12 4.64 9.89 15.90
C LEU A 12 4.50 8.40 15.66
N ILE A 13 4.93 7.56 16.61
CA ILE A 13 4.80 6.09 16.52
C ILE A 13 3.34 5.70 16.40
N ALA A 14 2.46 6.29 17.22
CA ALA A 14 1.03 6.03 17.15
C ALA A 14 0.44 6.41 15.78
N LEU A 15 0.77 7.59 15.27
CA LEU A 15 0.31 8.05 13.95
C LEU A 15 0.79 7.15 12.82
N LEU A 16 2.09 6.81 12.79
CA LEU A 16 2.67 5.93 11.77
C LEU A 16 2.07 4.53 11.85
N SER A 17 1.94 3.98 13.06
CA SER A 17 1.37 2.66 13.30
C SER A 17 -0.08 2.56 12.80
N VAL A 18 -0.93 3.53 13.14
CA VAL A 18 -2.31 3.60 12.63
C VAL A 18 -2.32 3.76 11.12
N SER A 19 -1.46 4.61 10.56
CA SER A 19 -1.40 4.83 9.12
C SER A 19 -1.02 3.55 8.36
N ILE A 20 0.01 2.84 8.80
CA ILE A 20 0.46 1.59 8.19
C ILE A 20 -0.59 0.48 8.42
N GLY A 21 -1.18 0.42 9.61
CA GLY A 21 -2.25 -0.54 9.91
C GLY A 21 -3.47 -0.34 9.01
N LEU A 22 -3.89 0.90 8.77
CA LEU A 22 -4.98 1.22 7.84
C LEU A 22 -4.61 0.91 6.39
N LEU A 23 -3.37 1.19 5.97
CA LEU A 23 -2.88 0.85 4.63
C LEU A 23 -2.88 -0.67 4.40
N ASN A 24 -2.43 -1.46 5.39
CA ASN A 24 -2.45 -2.93 5.30
C ASN A 24 -3.86 -3.51 5.22
N LEU A 25 -4.87 -2.80 5.71
CA LEU A 25 -6.27 -3.22 5.62
C LEU A 25 -6.92 -2.91 4.26
N PHE A 26 -6.21 -2.19 3.38
CA PHE A 26 -6.69 -1.91 2.03
C PHE A 26 -6.80 -3.22 1.22
N PRO A 27 -7.81 -3.38 0.33
CA PRO A 27 -8.10 -4.63 -0.36
C PRO A 27 -7.13 -4.89 -1.53
N VAL A 28 -5.84 -5.04 -1.20
CA VAL A 28 -4.76 -5.38 -2.14
C VAL A 28 -4.37 -6.81 -1.85
N PRO A 29 -4.37 -7.72 -2.85
CA PRO A 29 -4.11 -9.14 -2.63
C PRO A 29 -2.83 -9.46 -1.86
N LEU A 30 -1.79 -8.61 -1.92
CA LEU A 30 -0.53 -8.81 -1.21
C LEU A 30 -0.55 -8.35 0.27
N LEU A 31 -1.53 -7.55 0.67
CA LEU A 31 -1.68 -7.02 2.02
C LEU A 31 -2.67 -7.87 2.83
N ASP A 32 -2.65 -7.71 4.17
CA ASP A 32 -3.57 -8.41 5.08
C ASP A 32 -5.06 -8.17 4.71
N GLY A 33 -5.38 -6.98 4.20
CA GLY A 33 -6.69 -6.61 3.68
C GLY A 33 -7.13 -7.37 2.43
N GLY A 34 -6.20 -7.90 1.64
CA GLY A 34 -6.49 -8.77 0.50
C GLY A 34 -7.12 -10.09 0.93
N HIS A 35 -6.63 -10.67 2.03
CA HIS A 35 -7.25 -11.84 2.64
C HIS A 35 -8.65 -11.55 3.17
N LEU A 36 -8.83 -10.40 3.83
CA LEU A 36 -10.15 -9.95 4.28
C LEU A 36 -11.13 -9.77 3.13
N LEU A 37 -10.67 -9.27 1.97
CA LEU A 37 -11.48 -9.18 0.76
C LEU A 37 -11.91 -10.57 0.27
N PHE A 38 -11.01 -11.55 0.26
CA PHE A 38 -11.35 -12.92 -0.12
C PHE A 38 -12.35 -13.54 0.86
N TYR A 39 -12.19 -13.34 2.16
CA TYR A 39 -13.15 -13.81 3.16
C TYR A 39 -14.51 -13.11 3.05
N ALA A 40 -14.53 -11.80 2.78
CA ALA A 40 -15.76 -11.08 2.53
C ALA A 40 -16.48 -11.62 1.29
N PHE A 41 -15.74 -11.93 0.23
CA PHE A 41 -16.28 -12.55 -0.98
C PHE A 41 -16.79 -13.97 -0.71
N GLU A 42 -16.08 -14.77 0.09
CA GLU A 42 -16.53 -16.09 0.53
C GLU A 42 -17.80 -16.01 1.39
N ALA A 43 -17.90 -15.04 2.29
CA ALA A 43 -19.07 -14.81 3.13
C ALA A 43 -20.31 -14.45 2.30
N VAL A 44 -20.14 -13.62 1.26
CA VAL A 44 -21.23 -13.29 0.32
C VAL A 44 -21.59 -14.48 -0.56
N ARG A 45 -20.59 -15.25 -1.04
CA ARG A 45 -20.78 -16.37 -1.96
C ARG A 45 -21.25 -17.65 -1.26
N GLY A 46 -21.07 -17.76 0.06
CA GLY A 46 -21.42 -18.92 0.89
C GLY A 46 -20.59 -20.18 0.63
N ARG A 47 -19.50 -20.09 -0.16
CA ARG A 47 -18.61 -21.21 -0.48
C ARG A 47 -17.16 -20.73 -0.56
N PRO A 48 -16.19 -21.57 -0.13
CA PRO A 48 -14.78 -21.21 -0.15
C PRO A 48 -14.29 -20.95 -1.58
N LEU A 49 -13.37 -20.00 -1.74
CA LEU A 49 -12.67 -19.77 -2.99
C LEU A 49 -11.73 -20.96 -3.25
N SER A 50 -11.75 -21.47 -4.48
CA SER A 50 -10.77 -22.48 -4.91
C SER A 50 -9.35 -21.90 -4.85
N GLU A 51 -8.37 -22.71 -4.49
CA GLU A 51 -6.95 -22.33 -4.44
C GLU A 51 -6.48 -21.63 -5.73
N ARG A 52 -6.90 -22.14 -6.89
CA ARG A 52 -6.59 -21.53 -8.21
C ARG A 52 -7.10 -20.09 -8.34
N ALA A 53 -8.28 -19.79 -7.79
CA ALA A 53 -8.85 -18.45 -7.85
C ALA A 53 -8.10 -17.48 -6.93
N GLN A 54 -7.68 -17.93 -5.75
CA GLN A 54 -6.83 -17.16 -4.85
C GLN A 54 -5.47 -16.90 -5.51
N GLU A 55 -4.83 -17.92 -6.07
CA GLU A 55 -3.53 -17.80 -6.74
C GLU A 55 -3.58 -16.81 -7.92
N ILE A 56 -4.63 -16.87 -8.75
CA ILE A 56 -4.83 -15.91 -9.83
C ILE A 56 -5.03 -14.49 -9.27
N GLY A 57 -5.86 -14.34 -8.23
CA GLY A 57 -6.07 -13.06 -7.54
C GLY A 57 -4.77 -12.45 -7.00
N PHE A 58 -3.93 -13.27 -6.37
CA PHE A 58 -2.60 -12.88 -5.90
C PHE A 58 -1.67 -12.44 -7.02
N ARG A 59 -1.58 -13.22 -8.11
CA ARG A 59 -0.74 -12.88 -9.27
C ARG A 59 -1.17 -11.58 -9.93
N ILE A 60 -2.49 -11.37 -10.09
CA ILE A 60 -3.05 -10.12 -10.63
C ILE A 60 -2.75 -8.95 -9.69
N GLY A 61 -2.98 -9.13 -8.39
CA GLY A 61 -2.69 -8.10 -7.38
C GLY A 61 -1.22 -7.69 -7.37
N LEU A 62 -0.31 -8.68 -7.39
CA LEU A 62 1.12 -8.43 -7.45
C LEU A 62 1.51 -7.70 -8.73
N ALA A 63 1.01 -8.15 -9.89
CA ALA A 63 1.27 -7.49 -11.17
C ALA A 63 0.79 -6.02 -11.17
N LEU A 64 -0.39 -5.75 -10.60
CA LEU A 64 -0.93 -4.40 -10.47
C LEU A 64 -0.04 -3.52 -9.57
N VAL A 65 0.37 -4.03 -8.41
CA VAL A 65 1.25 -3.30 -7.48
C VAL A 65 2.61 -3.01 -8.13
N LEU A 66 3.22 -4.00 -8.78
CA LEU A 66 4.50 -3.81 -9.48
C LEU A 66 4.37 -2.81 -10.63
N PHE A 67 3.28 -2.88 -11.40
CA PHE A 67 3.00 -1.92 -12.46
C PHE A 67 2.87 -0.49 -11.90
N LEU A 68 2.09 -0.30 -10.84
CA LEU A 68 1.94 0.99 -10.15
C LEU A 68 3.27 1.50 -9.61
N MET A 69 4.08 0.63 -9.00
CA MET A 69 5.39 0.97 -8.47
C MET A 69 6.33 1.46 -9.58
N LEU A 70 6.40 0.74 -10.71
CA LEU A 70 7.21 1.14 -11.86
C LEU A 70 6.71 2.44 -12.49
N PHE A 71 5.39 2.58 -12.64
CA PHE A 71 4.77 3.79 -13.18
C PHE A 71 5.05 5.01 -12.30
N ALA A 72 4.88 4.89 -10.99
CA ALA A 72 5.15 5.94 -10.03
C ALA A 72 6.65 6.30 -10.00
N ALA A 73 7.54 5.30 -9.93
CA ALA A 73 8.98 5.53 -9.96
C ALA A 73 9.43 6.23 -11.25
N TRP A 74 8.85 5.85 -12.40
CA TRP A 74 9.10 6.52 -13.68
C TRP A 74 8.65 7.98 -13.64
N ASN A 75 7.44 8.25 -13.14
CA ASN A 75 6.92 9.60 -12.98
C ASN A 75 7.80 10.46 -12.05
N ASP A 76 8.28 9.87 -10.95
CA ASP A 76 9.17 10.56 -10.00
C ASP A 76 10.50 10.93 -10.66
N ILE A 77 11.09 10.04 -11.45
CA ILE A 77 12.34 10.32 -12.21
C ILE A 77 12.13 11.47 -13.20
N LEU A 78 11.02 11.47 -13.95
CA LEU A 78 10.71 12.55 -14.90
C LEU A 78 10.51 13.89 -14.21
N ASN A 79 9.79 13.90 -13.08
CA ASN A 79 9.56 15.11 -12.29
C ASN A 79 10.85 15.64 -11.67
N LEU A 80 11.74 14.75 -11.22
CA LEU A 80 13.07 15.15 -10.73
C LEU A 80 13.90 15.79 -11.84
N GLY A 81 13.94 15.21 -13.04
CA GLY A 81 14.63 15.79 -14.21
C GLY A 81 14.07 17.15 -14.64
N ALA A 82 12.74 17.28 -14.68
CA ALA A 82 12.06 18.52 -15.02
C ALA A 82 12.31 19.62 -13.97
N SER A 83 12.24 19.28 -12.68
CA SER A 83 12.49 20.23 -11.58
C SER A 83 13.95 20.70 -11.50
N TRP A 84 14.91 19.87 -11.90
CA TRP A 84 16.32 20.25 -12.00
C TRP A 84 16.57 21.19 -13.18
N GLY A 85 15.98 20.92 -14.35
CA GLY A 85 16.07 21.79 -15.52
C GLY A 85 15.43 23.17 -15.33
N ALA A 86 14.35 23.26 -14.57
CA ALA A 86 13.64 24.52 -14.30
C ALA A 86 14.35 25.46 -13.29
N ARG A 87 15.39 25.00 -12.59
CA ARG A 87 16.18 25.82 -11.64
C ARG A 87 17.45 26.44 -12.27
N GLY A 88 17.71 26.15 -13.54
CA GLY A 88 18.91 26.59 -14.27
C GLY A 88 18.75 27.81 -15.18
N THR A 89 17.55 28.38 -15.27
CA THR A 89 17.25 29.65 -15.95
C THR A 89 16.67 30.64 -14.95
#